data_AF-A0A0A6CXI1-F1
#
_entry.id   AF-A0A0A6CXI1-F1
#
_cell.length_a   1.000
_cell.length_b   1.000
_cell.length_c   1.000
_cell.angle_alpha   90.00
_cell.angle_beta   90.00
_cell.angle_gamma   90.00
#
_symmetry.space_group_name_H-M   'P 1'
#
loop_
_entity.id
_entity.type
_entity.pdbx_description
1 polymer ?
#
loop_
_entity_poly.entity_id
_entity_poly.type
_entity_poly.pdbx_seq_one_letter_code
_entity_poly.pdbx_strand_id
1 'polypeptide(L)'
;MAQERQQGREREQVAERFRTIAARREAGAQGYGDHHSDWRATPETLRKAVDAYNGANQHTKDLYIERIQREPQMARAVGQLINDRELVLQRDRGMSR
;
A
#
# COMPACT_ATOMS: atom_id res chain seq x y z
N MET A 1 1.11 9.04 26.56
CA MET A 1 1.89 7.81 26.26
C MET A 1 1.10 6.68 25.59
N ALA A 2 -0.16 6.36 25.96
CA ALA A 2 -0.91 5.28 25.28
C ALA A 2 -1.23 5.58 23.80
N GLN A 3 -1.62 6.83 23.49
CA GLN A 3 -1.91 7.26 22.11
C GLN A 3 -0.67 7.27 21.20
N GLU A 4 0.51 7.67 21.68
CA GLU A 4 1.73 7.68 20.87
C GLU A 4 2.19 6.27 20.51
N ARG A 5 2.06 5.32 21.44
CA ARG A 5 2.33 3.90 21.19
C ARG A 5 1.34 3.30 20.20
N GLN A 6 0.06 3.66 20.31
CA GLN A 6 -0.98 3.20 19.38
C GLN A 6 -0.73 3.75 17.97
N GLN A 7 -0.43 5.04 17.85
CA GLN A 7 -0.10 5.66 16.57
C GLN A 7 1.18 5.04 15.96
N GLY A 8 2.20 4.75 16.77
CA GLY A 8 3.40 4.06 16.31
C GLY A 8 3.10 2.69 15.68
N ARG A 9 2.25 1.88 16.33
CA ARG A 9 1.81 0.57 15.81
C ARG A 9 0.99 0.68 14.53
N GLU A 10 0.14 1.70 14.40
CA GLU A 10 -0.63 1.93 13.18
C GLU A 10 0.29 2.26 12.00
N ARG A 11 1.30 3.13 12.21
CA ARG A 11 2.27 3.47 11.17
C ARG A 11 3.09 2.26 10.72
N GLU A 12 3.49 1.41 11.66
CA GLU A 12 4.20 0.16 11.37
C GLU A 12 3.35 -0.79 10.52
N GLN A 13 2.08 -0.98 10.88
CA GLN A 13 1.14 -1.78 10.10
C GLN A 13 0.92 -1.23 8.69
N VAL A 14 0.81 0.09 8.53
CA VAL A 14 0.68 0.71 7.19
C VAL A 14 1.92 0.43 6.35
N ALA A 15 3.11 0.58 6.92
CA ALA A 15 4.36 0.28 6.23
C ALA A 15 4.44 -1.19 5.79
N GLU A 16 4.06 -2.13 6.66
CA GLU A 16 4.04 -3.56 6.33
C GLU A 16 3.03 -3.90 5.23
N ARG A 17 1.81 -3.36 5.31
CA ARG A 17 0.79 -3.55 4.27
C ARG A 17 1.25 -3.00 2.92
N PHE A 18 1.88 -1.83 2.92
CA PHE A 18 2.47 -1.26 1.71
C PHE A 18 3.54 -2.18 1.11
N ARG A 19 4.50 -2.65 1.93
CA ARG A 19 5.52 -3.62 1.49
C ARG A 19 4.91 -4.89 0.92
N THR A 20 3.84 -5.39 1.52
CA THR A 20 3.15 -6.60 1.06
C THR A 20 2.53 -6.40 -0.32
N ILE A 21 1.86 -5.27 -0.55
CA ILE A 21 1.30 -4.92 -1.87
C ILE A 21 2.42 -4.80 -2.90
N ALA A 22 3.51 -4.13 -2.53
CA ALA A 22 4.66 -3.92 -3.40
C ALA A 22 5.34 -5.24 -3.80
N ALA A 23 5.59 -6.13 -2.83
CA ALA A 23 6.15 -7.45 -3.06
C ALA A 23 5.24 -8.32 -3.95
N ARG A 24 3.92 -8.30 -3.74
CA ARG A 24 2.96 -9.02 -4.58
C ARG A 24 2.94 -8.48 -6.01
N ARG A 25 3.08 -7.17 -6.18
CA ARG A 25 3.19 -6.52 -7.49
C ARG A 25 4.50 -6.90 -8.20
N GLU A 26 5.62 -6.84 -7.49
CA GLU A 26 6.93 -7.22 -8.02
C GLU A 26 6.96 -8.70 -8.46
N ALA A 27 6.35 -9.58 -7.66
CA ALA A 27 6.23 -11.00 -7.98
C ALA A 27 5.18 -11.32 -9.07
N GLY A 28 4.43 -10.33 -9.58
CA GLY A 28 3.36 -10.55 -10.53
C GLY A 28 2.25 -11.47 -10.01
N ALA A 29 1.99 -11.45 -8.70
CA ALA A 29 1.01 -12.32 -8.06
C ALA A 29 -0.40 -12.13 -8.64
N GLN A 30 -1.24 -13.16 -8.52
CA GLN A 30 -2.63 -13.12 -9.00
C GLN A 30 -3.36 -11.88 -8.48
N GLY A 31 -3.96 -11.09 -9.39
CA GLY A 31 -4.64 -9.84 -9.07
C GLY A 31 -3.73 -8.60 -8.95
N TYR A 32 -2.42 -8.73 -9.18
CA TYR A 32 -1.45 -7.63 -9.13
C TYR A 32 -0.78 -7.33 -10.48
N GLY A 33 -0.99 -8.17 -11.51
CA GLY A 33 -0.53 -7.90 -12.87
C GLY A 33 -1.38 -6.86 -13.61
N ASP A 34 -0.82 -6.19 -14.62
CA ASP A 34 -1.50 -5.10 -15.36
C ASP A 34 -2.78 -5.53 -16.09
N HIS A 35 -2.87 -6.81 -16.45
CA HIS A 35 -4.04 -7.38 -17.11
C HIS A 35 -5.17 -7.75 -16.14
N HIS A 36 -4.92 -7.76 -14.82
CA HIS A 36 -5.94 -8.11 -13.83
C HIS A 36 -6.82 -6.90 -13.48
N SER A 37 -8.13 -7.13 -13.42
CA SER A 37 -9.13 -6.15 -12.98
C SER A 37 -8.81 -5.58 -11.59
N ASP A 38 -8.42 -6.44 -10.64
CA ASP A 38 -8.06 -6.04 -9.27
C ASP A 38 -6.94 -4.98 -9.24
N TRP A 39 -5.87 -5.18 -10.02
CA TRP A 39 -4.78 -4.21 -10.08
C TRP A 39 -5.25 -2.93 -10.76
N ARG A 40 -5.95 -3.02 -11.89
CA ARG A 40 -6.46 -1.84 -12.62
C ARG A 40 -7.44 -1.01 -11.80
N ALA A 41 -8.25 -1.64 -10.94
CA ALA A 41 -9.19 -1.00 -10.04
C ALA A 41 -8.50 -0.34 -8.83
N THR A 42 -7.23 -0.67 -8.56
CA THR A 42 -6.46 -0.02 -7.49
C THR A 42 -6.29 1.47 -7.79
N PRO A 43 -6.44 2.36 -6.77
CA PRO A 43 -6.22 3.80 -6.93
C PRO A 43 -4.89 4.09 -7.63
N GLU A 44 -4.93 4.97 -8.63
CA GLU A 44 -3.75 5.28 -9.47
C GLU A 44 -2.56 5.75 -8.65
N THR A 45 -2.81 6.59 -7.64
CA THR A 45 -1.78 7.08 -6.72
C THR A 45 -1.07 5.94 -5.99
N LEU A 46 -1.81 4.91 -5.55
CA LEU A 46 -1.21 3.75 -4.91
C LEU A 46 -0.39 2.92 -5.90
N ARG A 47 -0.90 2.70 -7.11
CA ARG A 47 -0.18 1.97 -8.16
C ARG A 47 1.17 2.65 -8.48
N LYS A 48 1.14 3.95 -8.73
CA LYS A 48 2.37 4.73 -8.99
C LYS A 48 3.34 4.70 -7.84
N ALA A 49 2.86 4.81 -6.60
CA ALA A 49 3.73 4.73 -5.42
C ALA A 49 4.40 3.35 -5.31
N VAL A 50 3.66 2.27 -5.58
CA VAL A 50 4.19 0.91 -5.58
C VAL A 50 5.18 0.68 -6.72
N ASP A 51 4.86 1.11 -7.94
CA ASP A 51 5.74 0.94 -9.10
C ASP A 51 7.05 1.76 -8.92
N ALA A 52 6.95 2.99 -8.40
CA ALA A 52 8.11 3.81 -8.06
C ALA A 52 8.95 3.18 -6.94
N TYR A 53 8.31 2.62 -5.91
CA TYR A 53 8.99 1.91 -4.84
C TYR A 53 9.73 0.68 -5.38
N ASN A 54 9.07 -0.18 -6.17
CA ASN A 54 9.65 -1.40 -6.71
C ASN A 54 10.82 -1.13 -7.67
N GLY A 55 10.73 -0.07 -8.48
CA GLY A 55 11.79 0.37 -9.39
C GLY A 55 12.96 1.10 -8.71
N ALA A 56 12.84 1.45 -7.42
CA ALA A 56 13.89 2.16 -6.70
C ALA A 56 14.99 1.22 -6.17
N ASN A 57 16.16 1.78 -5.87
CA ASN A 57 17.23 1.04 -5.17
C ASN A 57 16.86 0.77 -3.70
N GLN A 58 17.56 -0.17 -3.07
CA GLN A 58 17.29 -0.59 -1.69
C GLN A 58 17.27 0.58 -0.70
N HIS A 59 18.25 1.50 -0.80
CA HIS A 59 18.32 2.67 0.08
C HIS A 59 17.08 3.56 -0.01
N THR A 60 16.56 3.78 -1.22
CA THR A 60 15.35 4.59 -1.44
C THR A 60 14.10 3.87 -0.93
N LYS A 61 14.03 2.54 -1.12
CA LYS A 61 12.98 1.70 -0.53
C LYS A 61 12.97 1.85 0.99
N ASP A 62 14.13 1.73 1.64
CA ASP A 62 14.26 1.85 3.09
C ASP A 62 13.85 3.24 3.60
N LEU A 63 14.29 4.32 2.93
CA LEU A 63 13.88 5.69 3.27
C LEU A 63 12.38 5.89 3.15
N TYR A 64 11.74 5.32 2.13
CA TYR A 64 10.28 5.44 1.96
C TYR A 64 9.52 4.77 3.10
N ILE A 65 9.94 3.57 3.51
CA ILE A 65 9.35 2.85 4.65
C ILE A 65 9.60 3.60 5.96
N GLU A 66 10.82 4.10 6.16
CA GLU A 66 11.16 4.88 7.34
C GLU A 66 10.25 6.12 7.46
N ARG A 67 10.00 6.84 6.36
CA ARG A 67 9.11 8.00 6.38
C ARG A 67 7.67 7.63 6.73
N ILE A 68 7.14 6.50 6.25
CA ILE A 68 5.82 6.01 6.70
C ILE A 68 5.82 5.80 8.22
N GLN A 69 6.88 5.20 8.77
CA GLN A 69 6.96 4.89 10.19
C GLN A 69 7.20 6.12 11.09
N ARG A 70 7.93 7.13 10.59
CA ARG A 70 8.27 8.35 11.33
C ARG A 70 7.23 9.46 11.19
N GLU A 71 6.66 9.63 10.00
CA GLU A 71 5.77 10.74 9.67
C GLU A 71 4.29 10.33 9.75
N PRO A 72 3.52 10.84 10.74
CA PRO A 72 2.10 10.50 10.88
C PRO A 72 1.27 10.87 9.65
N GLN A 73 1.57 11.99 9.00
CA GLN A 73 0.87 12.40 7.79
C GLN A 73 1.06 11.41 6.64
N MET A 74 2.27 10.86 6.49
CA MET A 74 2.58 9.94 5.41
C MET A 74 1.92 8.58 5.63
N ALA A 75 1.97 8.05 6.86
CA ALA A 75 1.23 6.83 7.20
C ALA A 75 -0.27 6.97 7.00
N ARG A 76 -0.85 8.13 7.32
CA ARG A 76 -2.28 8.36 7.07
C ARG A 76 -2.60 8.37 5.57
N ALA A 77 -1.81 9.08 4.77
CA ALA A 77 -2.00 9.14 3.33
C ALA A 77 -1.85 7.75 2.67
N VAL A 78 -0.79 7.01 3.00
CA VAL A 78 -0.57 5.65 2.46
C VAL A 78 -1.64 4.69 2.98
N GLY A 79 -2.01 4.78 4.25
CA GLY A 79 -3.07 3.97 4.85
C GLY A 79 -4.43 4.18 4.20
N GLN A 80 -4.79 5.44 3.89
CA GLN A 80 -6.01 5.76 3.15
C GLN A 80 -6.01 5.11 1.76
N LEU A 81 -4.91 5.23 1.01
CA LEU A 81 -4.79 4.59 -0.31
C LEU A 81 -4.94 3.07 -0.26
N ILE A 82 -4.40 2.42 0.77
CA ILE A 82 -4.55 0.97 0.99
C ILE A 82 -6.00 0.61 1.30
N ASN A 83 -6.65 1.35 2.21
CA ASN A 83 -8.04 1.11 2.55
C ASN A 83 -8.97 1.35 1.34
N ASP A 84 -8.72 2.38 0.54
CA ASP A 84 -9.49 2.67 -0.68
C ASP A 84 -9.38 1.53 -1.69
N ARG A 85 -8.18 0.96 -1.86
CA ARG A 85 -8.01 -0.27 -2.64
C ARG A 85 -8.88 -1.39 -2.10
N GLU A 86 -8.85 -1.65 -0.80
CA GLU A 86 -9.64 -2.74 -0.20
C GLU A 86 -11.15 -2.53 -0.39
N LEU A 87 -11.63 -1.29 -0.30
CA LEU A 87 -13.04 -0.96 -0.54
C LEU A 87 -13.42 -1.18 -2.01
N VAL A 88 -12.58 -0.74 -2.96
CA VAL A 88 -12.84 -0.96 -4.39
C VAL A 88 -12.86 -2.45 -4.72
N LEU A 89 -11.91 -3.23 -4.21
CA LEU A 89 -11.85 -4.67 -4.46
C LEU A 89 -13.03 -5.43 -3.84
N GLN A 90 -13.50 -5.01 -2.66
CA GLN A 90 -14.71 -5.59 -2.07
C GLN A 90 -15.95 -5.30 -2.93
N ARG A 91 -16.07 -4.07 -3.45
CA ARG A 91 -17.19 -3.70 -4.33
C ARG A 91 -17.19 -4.49 -5.63
N ASP A 92 -16.03 -4.65 -6.27
CA ASP A 92 -15.90 -5.39 -7.53
C ASP A 92 -16.28 -6.87 -7.37
N ARG A 93 -15.83 -7.49 -6.26
CA ARG A 93 -16.18 -8.88 -5.89
C ARG A 93 -17.65 -9.04 -5.50
N GLY A 94 -18.24 -8.03 -4.85
CA GLY A 94 -19.66 -8.04 -4.47
C GLY A 94 -20.63 -7.80 -5.63
N MET A 95 -20.16 -7.23 -6.75
CA MET A 95 -20.95 -6.99 -7.97
C MET A 95 -20.81 -8.10 -9.01
N SER A 96 -20.02 -9.14 -8.73
CA SER A 96 -20.01 -10.39 -9.51
C SER A 96 -21.21 -11.26 -9.09
N ARG A 97 -22.41 -10.94 -9.60
CA ARG A 97 -23.60 -11.82 -9.55
C ARG A 97 -24.11 -12.09 -10.95
#